data_AF-A0A1Z5JTA7-F1
#
_entry.id   AF-A0A1Z5JTA7-F1
#
_cell.length_a   1.000
_cell.length_b   1.000
_cell.length_c   1.000
_cell.angle_alpha   90.00
_cell.angle_beta   90.00
_cell.angle_gamma   90.00
#
_symmetry.space_group_name_H-M   'P 1'
#
loop_
_entity.id
_entity.type
_entity.pdbx_description
1 polymer ?
#
loop_
_entity_poly.entity_id
_entity_poly.type
_entity_poly.pdbx_seq_one_letter_code
_entity_poly.pdbx_strand_id
1 'polypeptide(L)'
;MPEKPPSRLTMSGMIWRANNVLDRALDPKTRGVPRDLFENCKGVILLSSIEAGFTFTGKLGTGIFMAKRRDGSWSVPCAIGLTAVGWGFAIGGSMKESMIFIMDQETLEALAVNNSLKIGAQAEISIIKWGRSYNGGINCSTKGVGGTVSIAFTKGLFGGLTLEGAVMGNRRAENEKFYDTTASVLQIIIDEEITMPQGTKIDEVYRKLDLLKNGASA
;
A
#
# COMPACT_ATOMS: atom_id res chain seq x y z
N MET A 1 -10.03 -25.39 -8.49
CA MET A 1 -8.94 -25.52 -7.49
C MET A 1 -8.52 -24.10 -7.09
N PRO A 2 -8.40 -23.76 -5.79
CA PRO A 2 -7.86 -22.46 -5.43
C PRO A 2 -6.40 -22.37 -5.89
N GLU A 3 -6.11 -21.35 -6.70
CA GLU A 3 -4.79 -21.08 -7.25
C GLU A 3 -3.77 -20.88 -6.11
N LYS A 4 -2.62 -21.56 -6.17
CA LYS A 4 -1.55 -21.40 -5.18
C LYS A 4 -1.13 -19.92 -5.16
N PRO A 5 -1.08 -19.25 -3.99
CA PRO A 5 -0.74 -17.85 -3.95
C PRO A 5 0.67 -17.62 -4.53
N PRO A 6 0.84 -16.64 -5.42
CA PRO A 6 2.14 -16.29 -5.97
C PRO A 6 3.11 -15.83 -4.87
N SER A 7 4.42 -15.94 -5.15
CA SER A 7 5.46 -15.49 -4.22
C SER A 7 5.24 -14.03 -3.81
N ARG A 8 5.23 -13.74 -2.50
CA ARG A 8 4.89 -12.42 -1.93
C ARG A 8 5.83 -11.29 -2.36
N LEU A 9 6.99 -11.63 -2.92
CA LEU A 9 8.04 -10.71 -3.31
C LEU A 9 8.03 -10.39 -4.82
N THR A 10 7.30 -11.17 -5.63
CA THR A 10 7.19 -10.93 -7.08
C THR A 10 6.05 -9.97 -7.39
N MET A 11 6.12 -9.29 -8.53
CA MET A 11 5.08 -8.35 -8.97
C MET A 11 3.69 -9.01 -8.99
N SER A 12 3.54 -10.21 -9.57
CA SER A 12 2.27 -10.93 -9.58
C SER A 12 1.75 -11.23 -8.17
N GLY A 13 2.64 -11.52 -7.22
CA GLY A 13 2.31 -11.64 -5.79
C GLY A 13 1.82 -10.35 -5.18
N MET A 14 2.45 -9.23 -5.51
CA MET A 14 2.05 -7.91 -5.04
C MET A 14 0.70 -7.48 -5.63
N ILE A 15 0.45 -7.73 -6.92
CA ILE A 15 -0.86 -7.51 -7.58
C ILE A 15 -1.95 -8.36 -6.92
N TRP A 16 -1.67 -9.64 -6.64
CA TRP A 16 -2.62 -10.52 -5.94
C TRP A 16 -2.98 -9.99 -4.54
N ARG A 17 -2.00 -9.49 -3.78
CA ARG A 17 -2.24 -8.89 -2.45
C ARG A 17 -2.97 -7.54 -2.55
N ALA A 18 -2.69 -6.76 -3.59
CA ALA A 18 -3.38 -5.52 -3.85
C ALA A 18 -4.89 -5.75 -4.08
N ASN A 19 -5.25 -6.82 -4.79
CA ASN A 19 -6.65 -7.24 -4.91
C ASN A 19 -7.29 -7.53 -3.55
N ASN A 20 -6.59 -8.23 -2.65
CA ASN A 20 -7.12 -8.49 -1.30
C ASN A 20 -7.29 -7.21 -0.48
N VAL A 21 -6.35 -6.26 -0.57
CA VAL A 21 -6.47 -4.95 0.09
C VAL A 21 -7.72 -4.21 -0.40
N LEU A 22 -8.00 -4.28 -1.71
CA LEU A 22 -9.19 -3.69 -2.31
C LEU A 22 -10.48 -4.42 -1.92
N ASP A 23 -10.45 -5.75 -1.78
CA ASP A 23 -11.59 -6.52 -1.25
C ASP A 23 -11.93 -6.11 0.18
N ARG A 24 -10.92 -5.84 1.01
CA ARG A 24 -11.14 -5.28 2.35
C ARG A 24 -11.77 -3.89 2.29
N ALA A 25 -11.31 -3.04 1.38
CA ALA A 25 -11.83 -1.68 1.22
C ALA A 25 -13.27 -1.64 0.68
N LEU A 26 -13.66 -2.65 -0.11
CA LEU A 26 -15.01 -2.80 -0.63
C LEU A 26 -15.97 -3.52 0.33
N ASP A 27 -15.47 -4.16 1.39
CA ASP A 27 -16.31 -4.87 2.36
C ASP A 27 -17.27 -3.87 3.04
N PRO A 28 -18.60 -4.03 2.90
CA PRO A 28 -19.60 -3.15 3.52
C PRO A 28 -19.49 -3.06 5.05
N LYS A 29 -18.83 -4.03 5.68
CA LYS A 29 -18.60 -4.06 7.13
C LYS A 29 -17.44 -3.18 7.57
N THR A 30 -16.62 -2.71 6.63
CA THR A 30 -15.55 -1.76 6.90
C THR A 30 -16.05 -0.34 6.75
N ARG A 31 -15.39 0.61 7.44
CA ARG A 31 -15.67 2.03 7.23
C ARG A 31 -15.22 2.34 5.79
N GLY A 32 -16.16 2.66 4.92
CA GLY A 32 -15.90 2.89 3.50
C GLY A 32 -14.82 3.93 3.25
N VAL A 33 -14.16 3.83 2.10
CA VAL A 33 -13.12 4.77 1.69
C VAL A 33 -13.76 6.08 1.22
N PRO A 34 -13.40 7.25 1.79
CA PRO A 34 -13.94 8.53 1.34
C PRO A 34 -13.63 8.79 -0.13
N ARG A 35 -14.65 9.19 -0.91
CA ARG A 35 -14.52 9.48 -2.34
C ARG A 35 -13.54 10.62 -2.63
N ASP A 36 -13.51 11.63 -1.76
CA ASP A 36 -12.62 12.79 -1.86
C ASP A 36 -11.14 12.39 -1.93
N LEU A 37 -10.75 11.24 -1.35
CA LEU A 37 -9.39 10.73 -1.47
C LEU A 37 -9.08 10.29 -2.91
N PHE A 38 -9.99 9.58 -3.57
CA PHE A 38 -9.82 9.17 -4.96
C PHE A 38 -9.87 10.34 -5.93
N GLU A 39 -10.66 11.37 -5.65
CA GLU A 39 -10.74 12.57 -6.48
C GLU A 39 -9.43 13.34 -6.46
N ASN A 40 -8.89 13.60 -5.26
CA ASN A 40 -7.75 14.49 -5.07
C ASN A 40 -6.38 13.80 -5.11
N CYS A 41 -6.31 12.48 -4.96
CA CYS A 41 -5.04 11.78 -5.01
C CYS A 41 -4.36 11.86 -6.39
N LYS A 42 -3.04 11.89 -6.36
CA LYS A 42 -2.12 11.81 -7.51
C LYS A 42 -1.64 10.37 -7.75
N GLY A 43 -1.79 9.50 -6.76
CA GLY A 43 -1.41 8.10 -6.85
C GLY A 43 -1.95 7.29 -5.67
N VAL A 44 -1.92 5.97 -5.82
CA VAL A 44 -2.32 5.02 -4.80
C VAL A 44 -1.24 3.96 -4.61
N ILE A 45 -1.05 3.56 -3.36
CA ILE A 45 -0.16 2.50 -2.96
C ILE A 45 -0.99 1.44 -2.25
N LEU A 46 -0.92 0.21 -2.74
CA LEU A 46 -1.58 -0.96 -2.17
C LEU A 46 -0.49 -1.84 -1.58
N LEU A 47 -0.35 -1.77 -0.25
CA LEU A 47 0.75 -2.35 0.49
C LEU A 47 0.23 -3.42 1.43
N SER A 48 0.99 -4.49 1.60
CA SER A 48 0.72 -5.42 2.68
C SER A 48 1.99 -5.70 3.47
N SER A 49 1.98 -5.30 4.73
CA SER A 49 3.11 -5.32 5.64
C SER A 49 2.86 -6.24 6.84
N ILE A 50 3.95 -6.68 7.43
CA ILE A 50 3.99 -7.37 8.71
C ILE A 50 4.77 -6.48 9.65
N GLU A 51 4.27 -6.35 10.86
CA GLU A 51 4.87 -5.59 11.93
C GLU A 51 4.95 -6.48 13.16
N ALA A 52 6.10 -6.51 13.81
CA ALA A 52 6.28 -7.20 15.06
C ALA A 52 7.30 -6.46 15.90
N GLY A 53 7.13 -6.55 17.21
CA GLY A 53 8.07 -5.93 18.11
C GLY A 53 7.69 -6.05 19.56
N PHE A 54 8.66 -5.75 20.40
CA PHE A 54 8.47 -5.47 21.81
C PHE A 54 9.03 -4.06 22.04
N THR A 55 10.18 -3.98 22.70
CA THR A 55 10.97 -2.76 22.87
C THR A 55 11.57 -2.26 21.56
N PHE A 56 12.09 -3.16 20.73
CA PHE A 56 12.40 -2.87 19.33
C PHE A 56 11.25 -3.31 18.45
N THR A 57 10.92 -2.51 17.43
CA THR A 57 9.90 -2.83 16.44
C THR A 57 10.50 -2.89 15.04
N GLY A 58 9.94 -3.79 14.23
CA GLY A 58 10.30 -3.95 12.83
C GLY A 58 9.04 -4.12 11.98
N LYS A 59 9.03 -3.42 10.85
CA LYS A 59 7.95 -3.46 9.85
C LYS A 59 8.56 -3.77 8.49
N LEU A 60 8.01 -4.76 7.80
CA LEU A 60 8.42 -5.12 6.45
C LEU A 60 7.18 -5.33 5.58
N GLY A 61 7.16 -4.70 4.41
CA GLY A 61 6.04 -4.76 3.50
C GLY A 61 6.45 -4.75 2.04
N THR A 62 5.57 -5.29 1.21
CA THR A 62 5.67 -5.23 -0.25
C THR A 62 4.30 -4.89 -0.81
N GLY A 63 4.29 -4.27 -1.98
CA GLY A 63 3.07 -3.79 -2.59
C GLY A 63 3.28 -3.23 -3.98
N ILE A 64 2.21 -2.66 -4.53
CA ILE A 64 2.25 -1.94 -5.79
C ILE A 64 1.94 -0.46 -5.57
N PHE A 65 2.52 0.37 -6.42
CA PHE A 65 2.27 1.79 -6.56
C PHE A 65 1.73 2.05 -7.97
N MET A 66 0.68 2.86 -8.08
CA MET A 66 0.12 3.32 -9.36
C MET A 66 -0.11 4.84 -9.28
N ALA A 67 0.23 5.54 -10.35
CA ALA A 67 -0.04 6.96 -10.49
C ALA A 67 -1.39 7.18 -11.17
N LYS A 68 -2.06 8.27 -10.82
CA LYS A 68 -3.25 8.74 -11.51
C LYS A 68 -2.82 9.65 -12.65
N ARG A 69 -3.19 9.27 -13.88
CA ARG A 69 -2.90 10.04 -15.09
C ARG A 69 -3.84 11.24 -15.22
N ARG A 70 -3.51 12.16 -16.14
CA ARG A 70 -4.27 13.42 -16.36
C ARG A 70 -5.70 13.18 -16.87
N ASP A 71 -5.90 12.11 -17.62
CA ASP A 71 -7.20 11.62 -18.08
C ASP A 71 -8.03 10.95 -16.96
N GLY A 72 -7.44 10.76 -15.78
CA GLY A 72 -8.06 10.11 -14.64
C GLY A 72 -7.94 8.58 -14.63
N SER A 73 -7.24 7.99 -15.60
CA SER A 73 -6.91 6.57 -15.61
C SER A 73 -5.74 6.27 -14.66
N TRP A 74 -5.55 4.99 -14.34
CA TRP A 74 -4.44 4.52 -13.52
C TRP A 74 -3.30 4.03 -14.40
N SER A 75 -2.05 4.34 -14.02
CA SER A 75 -0.87 3.77 -14.66
C SER A 75 -0.74 2.27 -14.38
N VAL A 76 0.13 1.60 -15.15
CA VAL A 76 0.59 0.25 -14.83
C VAL A 76 1.30 0.21 -13.46
N PRO A 77 1.29 -0.93 -12.75
CA PRO A 77 1.79 -1.03 -11.39
C PRO A 77 3.31 -1.06 -11.30
N CYS A 78 3.86 -0.38 -10.30
CA CYS A 78 5.26 -0.44 -9.93
C CYS A 78 5.44 -1.16 -8.59
N ALA A 79 6.37 -2.09 -8.53
CA ALA A 79 6.71 -2.82 -7.32
C ALA A 79 7.39 -1.90 -6.32
N ILE A 80 6.93 -1.95 -5.08
CA ILE A 80 7.50 -1.20 -3.96
C ILE A 80 7.75 -2.09 -2.75
N GLY A 81 8.68 -1.66 -1.91
CA GLY A 81 8.97 -2.22 -0.60
C GLY A 81 8.85 -1.16 0.49
N LEU A 82 8.44 -1.58 1.68
CA LEU A 82 8.47 -0.78 2.90
C LEU A 82 9.34 -1.50 3.92
N THR A 83 10.26 -0.76 4.53
CA THR A 83 11.00 -1.19 5.71
C THR A 83 10.90 -0.11 6.76
N ALA A 84 10.47 -0.46 7.97
CA ALA A 84 10.56 0.43 9.12
C ALA A 84 11.23 -0.29 10.29
N VAL A 85 11.95 0.49 11.07
CA VAL A 85 12.54 0.07 12.33
C VAL A 85 12.26 1.13 13.36
N GLY A 86 12.05 0.70 14.59
CA GLY A 86 11.70 1.61 15.66
C GLY A 86 12.00 1.05 17.03
N TRP A 87 11.70 1.89 18.01
CA TRP A 87 11.78 1.56 19.41
C TRP A 87 10.57 2.13 20.12
N GLY A 88 10.08 1.44 21.14
CA GLY A 88 8.95 1.91 21.93
C GLY A 88 8.48 0.93 22.98
N PHE A 89 7.40 1.28 23.65
CA PHE A 89 6.70 0.38 24.55
C PHE A 89 5.61 -0.33 23.76
N ALA A 90 6.01 -1.25 22.89
CA ALA A 90 5.09 -2.09 22.15
C ALA A 90 5.23 -3.55 22.53
N ILE A 91 4.22 -4.34 22.20
CA ILE A 91 4.30 -5.79 22.19
C ILE A 91 3.32 -6.36 21.16
N GLY A 92 3.80 -7.32 20.38
CA GLY A 92 2.98 -8.20 19.59
C GLY A 92 3.38 -8.26 18.13
N GLY A 93 2.42 -8.69 17.31
CA GLY A 93 2.60 -8.91 15.88
C GLY A 93 1.28 -8.72 15.13
N SER A 94 1.35 -7.98 14.03
CA SER A 94 0.21 -7.74 13.16
C SER A 94 0.58 -7.81 11.69
N MET A 95 -0.40 -8.16 10.88
CA MET A 95 -0.36 -8.03 9.43
C MET A 95 -1.31 -6.90 9.04
N LYS A 96 -0.79 -5.94 8.28
CA LYS A 96 -1.53 -4.76 7.83
C LYS A 96 -1.68 -4.81 6.32
N GLU A 97 -2.91 -4.66 5.85
CA GLU A 97 -3.26 -4.44 4.45
C GLU A 97 -3.64 -2.97 4.31
N SER A 98 -2.77 -2.17 3.68
CA SER A 98 -2.87 -0.72 3.67
C SER A 98 -3.10 -0.18 2.25
N MET A 99 -4.00 0.77 2.15
CA MET A 99 -4.21 1.63 1.01
C MET A 99 -3.71 3.03 1.38
N ILE A 100 -2.68 3.52 0.69
CA ILE A 100 -2.06 4.82 0.95
C ILE A 100 -2.28 5.69 -0.28
N PHE A 101 -2.98 6.80 -0.10
CA PHE A 101 -3.23 7.82 -1.10
C PHE A 101 -2.11 8.84 -1.05
N ILE A 102 -1.54 9.14 -2.21
CA ILE A 102 -0.58 10.22 -2.40
C ILE A 102 -1.37 11.45 -2.83
N MET A 103 -1.35 12.53 -2.05
CA MET A 103 -2.18 13.72 -2.30
C MET A 103 -1.38 14.85 -2.95
N ASP A 104 -0.07 14.90 -2.75
CA ASP A 104 0.82 15.92 -3.29
C ASP A 104 1.75 15.38 -4.38
N GLN A 105 2.22 16.31 -5.22
CA GLN A 105 3.11 16.01 -6.34
C GLN A 105 4.53 15.67 -5.86
N GLU A 106 5.02 16.29 -4.79
CA GLU A 106 6.38 16.08 -4.28
C GLU A 106 6.59 14.63 -3.83
N THR A 107 5.61 14.05 -3.13
CA THR A 107 5.62 12.66 -2.70
C THR A 107 5.54 11.70 -3.88
N LEU A 108 4.73 12.02 -4.89
CA LEU A 108 4.66 11.25 -6.13
C LEU A 108 6.01 11.23 -6.83
N GLU A 109 6.65 12.40 -6.96
CA GLU A 109 7.96 12.56 -7.58
C GLU A 109 9.07 11.90 -6.77
N ALA A 110 9.02 11.94 -5.44
CA ALA A 110 9.98 11.24 -4.59
C ALA A 110 9.95 9.72 -4.83
N LEU A 111 8.76 9.13 -4.96
CA LEU A 111 8.64 7.72 -5.31
C LEU A 111 9.00 7.44 -6.77
N ALA A 112 8.53 8.25 -7.72
CA ALA A 112 8.70 7.98 -9.14
C ALA A 112 10.12 8.26 -9.65
N VAL A 113 10.73 9.36 -9.19
CA VAL A 113 12.02 9.89 -9.65
C VAL A 113 13.15 9.47 -8.70
N ASN A 114 12.98 9.73 -7.40
CA ASN A 114 14.04 9.48 -6.42
C ASN A 114 14.07 8.01 -5.95
N ASN A 115 13.19 7.17 -6.50
CA ASN A 115 13.01 5.75 -6.20
C ASN A 115 12.76 5.41 -4.73
N SER A 116 12.58 6.42 -3.88
CA SER A 116 12.44 6.24 -2.44
C SER A 116 11.74 7.40 -1.79
N LEU A 117 10.89 7.08 -0.84
CA LEU A 117 10.24 7.99 0.08
C LEU A 117 10.74 7.66 1.48
N LYS A 118 11.55 8.58 2.04
CA LYS A 118 11.97 8.49 3.44
C LYS A 118 10.87 9.07 4.30
N ILE A 119 10.27 8.22 5.11
CA ILE A 119 9.27 8.63 6.07
C ILE A 119 9.99 8.74 7.42
N GLY A 120 10.11 9.97 7.90
CA GLY A 120 10.85 10.29 9.12
C GLY A 120 10.27 9.62 10.36
N ALA A 121 10.78 10.04 11.52
CA ALA A 121 10.33 9.55 12.81
C ALA A 121 8.82 9.79 12.98
N GLN A 122 8.04 8.70 13.03
CA GLN A 122 6.60 8.70 13.22
C GLN A 122 6.27 8.08 14.57
N ALA A 123 5.37 8.73 15.31
CA ALA A 123 4.83 8.16 16.53
C ALA A 123 3.57 7.35 16.19
N GLU A 124 3.54 6.07 16.54
CA GLU A 124 2.36 5.22 16.39
C GLU A 124 1.81 4.85 17.76
N ILE A 125 0.51 5.06 17.96
CA ILE A 125 -0.23 4.61 19.14
C ILE A 125 -1.20 3.53 18.71
N SER A 126 -1.02 2.33 19.23
CA SER A 126 -1.89 1.18 19.01
C SER A 126 -2.60 0.80 20.31
N ILE A 127 -3.94 0.93 20.35
CA ILE A 127 -4.75 0.59 21.52
C ILE A 127 -5.36 -0.80 21.34
N ILE A 128 -4.96 -1.74 22.21
CA ILE A 128 -5.54 -3.09 22.27
C ILE A 128 -6.87 -3.03 23.05
N LYS A 129 -8.00 -3.30 22.38
CA LYS A 129 -9.26 -3.62 23.07
C LYS A 129 -9.39 -5.14 23.19
N TRP A 130 -9.27 -5.69 24.40
CA TRP A 130 -9.59 -7.09 24.68
C TRP A 130 -11.11 -7.30 24.64
N GLY A 131 -11.59 -8.13 23.71
CA GLY A 131 -12.98 -8.59 23.68
C GLY A 131 -13.64 -8.54 22.30
N ARG A 132 -14.09 -9.72 21.85
CA ARG A 132 -14.89 -10.02 20.64
C ARG A 132 -14.23 -9.70 19.29
N SER A 133 -14.03 -10.77 18.52
CA SER A 133 -13.52 -10.82 17.15
C SER A 133 -14.10 -9.74 16.23
N TYR A 134 -13.38 -8.63 16.09
CA TYR A 134 -13.47 -7.77 14.93
C TYR A 134 -12.04 -7.46 14.50
N ASN A 135 -11.53 -8.24 13.53
CA ASN A 135 -10.21 -8.02 12.92
C ASN A 135 -10.27 -6.82 11.97
N GLY A 136 -10.54 -5.65 12.55
CA GLY A 136 -10.58 -4.36 11.88
C GLY A 136 -10.06 -3.31 12.84
N GLY A 137 -8.78 -3.41 13.19
CA GLY A 137 -8.10 -2.35 13.93
C GLY A 137 -7.97 -1.11 13.04
N ILE A 138 -8.64 -0.02 13.42
CA ILE A 138 -8.40 1.30 12.84
C ILE A 138 -7.12 1.83 13.46
N ASN A 139 -6.02 1.72 12.73
CA ASN A 139 -4.77 2.39 13.08
C ASN A 139 -4.78 3.76 12.40
N CYS A 140 -5.05 4.81 13.18
CA CYS A 140 -4.90 6.19 12.73
C CYS A 140 -3.41 6.58 12.86
N SER A 141 -2.60 6.29 11.84
CA SER A 141 -1.30 6.97 11.71
C SER A 141 -1.57 8.43 11.39
N THR A 142 -1.29 9.31 12.34
CA THR A 142 -1.53 10.74 12.19
C THR A 142 -0.30 11.35 11.54
N LYS A 143 -0.42 11.67 10.24
CA LYS A 143 0.50 12.46 9.41
C LYS A 143 1.86 11.81 9.14
N GLY A 144 1.95 11.10 8.02
CA GLY A 144 3.22 10.94 7.33
C GLY A 144 3.71 12.30 6.81
N VAL A 145 5.00 12.57 6.94
CA VAL A 145 5.67 13.65 6.20
C VAL A 145 5.67 13.25 4.72
N GLY A 146 5.23 14.16 3.85
CA GLY A 146 4.77 13.86 2.49
C GLY A 146 3.26 13.61 2.51
N GLY A 147 2.50 14.48 1.84
CA GLY A 147 1.04 14.58 1.89
C GLY A 147 0.33 13.29 1.49
N THR A 148 0.28 12.35 2.43
CA THR A 148 -0.32 11.03 2.25
C THR A 148 -1.43 10.81 3.25
N VAL A 149 -2.44 10.07 2.81
CA VAL A 149 -3.53 9.60 3.67
C VAL A 149 -3.57 8.08 3.56
N SER A 150 -3.59 7.38 4.69
CA SER A 150 -3.58 5.92 4.69
C SER A 150 -4.78 5.33 5.41
N ILE A 151 -5.30 4.24 4.87
CA ILE A 151 -6.32 3.38 5.46
C ILE A 151 -5.71 1.99 5.57
N ALA A 152 -5.74 1.39 6.77
CA ALA A 152 -5.13 0.10 7.02
C ALA A 152 -6.12 -0.87 7.67
N PHE A 153 -6.18 -2.08 7.12
CA PHE A 153 -6.90 -3.22 7.67
C PHE A 153 -5.90 -4.10 8.41
N THR A 154 -6.09 -4.22 9.72
CA THR A 154 -5.11 -4.88 10.59
C THR A 154 -5.66 -6.19 11.13
N LYS A 155 -4.87 -7.25 10.98
CA LYS A 155 -5.11 -8.57 11.58
C LYS A 155 -3.96 -8.90 12.51
N GLY A 156 -4.27 -9.16 13.78
CA GLY A 156 -3.28 -9.51 14.80
C GLY A 156 -3.42 -8.66 16.05
N LEU A 157 -2.45 -8.79 16.93
CA LEU A 157 -2.42 -8.09 18.21
C LEU A 157 -1.11 -7.34 18.29
N PHE A 158 -1.18 -6.03 18.12
CA PHE A 158 -0.06 -5.12 18.29
C PHE A 158 -0.57 -3.92 19.08
N GLY A 159 0.11 -3.59 20.16
CA GLY A 159 -0.29 -2.51 21.06
C GLY A 159 0.93 -1.85 21.63
N GLY A 160 0.86 -0.52 21.78
CA GLY A 160 1.96 0.24 22.31
C GLY A 160 2.07 1.66 21.78
N LEU A 161 3.12 2.30 22.25
CA LEU A 161 3.61 3.57 21.75
C LEU A 161 4.98 3.35 21.13
N THR A 162 5.12 3.59 19.83
CA THR A 162 6.38 3.38 19.10
C THR A 162 6.81 4.65 18.41
N LEU A 163 8.12 4.82 18.28
CA LEU A 163 8.75 5.78 17.39
C LEU A 163 9.45 5.01 16.28
N GLU A 164 9.03 5.20 15.04
CA GLU A 164 9.51 4.44 13.89
C GLU A 164 10.09 5.36 12.81
N GLY A 165 11.24 4.99 12.28
CA GLY A 165 11.73 5.51 11.00
C GLY A 165 11.42 4.51 9.90
N ALA A 166 10.88 4.98 8.77
CA ALA A 166 10.53 4.11 7.66
C ALA A 166 11.11 4.59 6.33
N VAL A 167 11.44 3.64 5.47
CA VAL A 167 11.83 3.89 4.10
C VAL A 167 10.94 3.05 3.20
N MET A 168 10.28 3.73 2.26
CA MET A 168 9.58 3.09 1.17
C MET A 168 10.39 3.31 -0.11
N GLY A 169 10.46 2.32 -0.98
CA GLY A 169 11.20 2.47 -2.23
C GLY A 169 10.82 1.46 -3.28
N ASN A 170 11.19 1.78 -4.52
CA ASN A 170 10.90 0.97 -5.68
C ASN A 170 11.75 -0.29 -5.68
N ARG A 171 11.14 -1.42 -6.02
CA ARG A 171 11.84 -2.69 -6.23
C ARG A 171 12.26 -2.80 -7.68
N ARG A 172 13.27 -2.02 -8.07
CA ARG A 172 13.75 -1.90 -9.47
C ARG A 172 13.95 -3.26 -10.14
N ALA A 173 14.67 -4.18 -9.49
CA ALA A 173 14.91 -5.52 -10.05
C ALA A 173 13.62 -6.30 -10.37
N GLU A 174 12.54 -6.11 -9.59
CA GLU A 174 11.27 -6.76 -9.86
C GLU A 174 10.49 -6.08 -10.98
N ASN A 175 10.59 -4.76 -11.09
CA ASN A 175 10.00 -4.02 -12.21
C ASN A 175 10.68 -4.41 -13.52
N GLU A 176 12.02 -4.45 -13.53
CA GLU A 176 12.79 -4.80 -14.72
C GLU A 176 12.49 -6.24 -15.16
N LYS A 177 12.45 -7.17 -14.21
CA LYS A 177 12.09 -8.56 -14.47
C LYS A 177 10.65 -8.72 -14.97
N PHE A 178 9.73 -7.90 -14.49
CA PHE A 178 8.32 -8.03 -14.81
C PHE A 178 7.96 -7.47 -16.18
N TYR A 179 8.51 -6.30 -16.51
CA TYR A 179 8.25 -5.62 -17.78
C TYR A 179 9.27 -5.97 -18.88
N ASP A 180 10.28 -6.78 -18.55
CA ASP A 180 11.39 -7.14 -19.45
C ASP A 180 12.08 -5.90 -20.07
N THR A 181 12.27 -4.87 -19.25
CA THR A 181 12.83 -3.57 -19.65
C THR A 181 13.64 -2.96 -18.52
N THR A 182 14.58 -2.07 -18.83
CA THR A 182 15.36 -1.29 -17.84
C THR A 182 14.73 0.07 -17.54
N ALA A 183 13.48 0.27 -17.95
CA ALA A 183 12.73 1.50 -17.74
C ALA A 183 12.69 1.91 -16.25
N SER A 184 12.90 3.19 -16.00
CA SER A 184 12.71 3.80 -14.69
C SER A 184 11.24 3.76 -14.28
N VAL A 185 10.96 3.87 -12.97
CA VAL A 185 9.57 3.92 -12.48
C VAL A 185 8.80 5.10 -13.05
N LEU A 186 9.45 6.26 -13.22
CA LEU A 186 8.86 7.40 -13.91
C LEU A 186 8.40 7.04 -15.33
N GLN A 187 9.24 6.34 -16.11
CA GLN A 187 8.87 5.87 -17.44
C GLN A 187 7.73 4.87 -17.36
N ILE A 188 7.77 3.91 -16.42
CA ILE A 188 6.70 2.91 -16.26
C ILE A 188 5.35 3.55 -15.99
N ILE A 189 5.27 4.60 -15.18
CA ILE A 189 3.98 5.21 -14.84
C ILE A 189 3.48 6.24 -15.88
N ILE A 190 4.39 6.86 -16.64
CA ILE A 190 4.06 7.90 -17.64
C ILE A 190 3.84 7.30 -19.03
N ASP A 191 4.67 6.34 -19.43
CA ASP A 191 4.67 5.79 -20.78
C ASP A 191 3.46 4.88 -21.00
N GLU A 192 2.75 5.10 -22.11
CA GLU A 192 1.60 4.31 -22.49
C GLU A 192 2.00 3.07 -23.31
N GLU A 193 3.22 3.03 -23.82
CA GLU A 193 3.74 1.90 -24.62
C GLU A 193 4.13 0.70 -23.75
N ILE A 194 4.35 0.89 -22.45
CA ILE A 194 4.65 -0.22 -21.53
C ILE A 194 3.42 -1.11 -21.40
N THR A 195 3.51 -2.25 -22.06
CA THR A 195 2.43 -3.23 -22.11
C THR A 195 2.45 -4.10 -20.87
N MET A 196 1.27 -4.29 -20.29
CA MET A 196 1.10 -5.17 -19.15
C MET A 196 1.30 -6.65 -19.57
N PRO A 197 2.14 -7.42 -18.86
CA PRO A 197 2.25 -8.85 -19.11
C PRO A 197 0.90 -9.58 -18.96
N GLN A 198 0.64 -10.54 -19.85
CA GLN A 198 -0.59 -11.35 -19.84
C GLN A 198 -0.67 -12.27 -18.62
N GLY A 199 -1.89 -12.68 -18.26
CA GLY A 199 -2.13 -13.58 -17.11
C GLY A 199 -1.97 -12.91 -15.74
N THR A 200 -1.91 -11.58 -15.71
CA THR A 200 -1.85 -10.81 -14.47
C THR A 200 -3.26 -10.44 -14.03
N LYS A 201 -3.55 -10.49 -12.72
CA LYS A 201 -4.86 -10.10 -12.16
C LYS A 201 -4.99 -8.58 -11.96
N ILE A 202 -4.35 -7.78 -12.82
CA ILE A 202 -4.33 -6.32 -12.65
C ILE A 202 -5.65 -5.67 -13.07
N ASP A 203 -6.36 -6.27 -14.04
CA ASP A 203 -7.67 -5.74 -14.47
C ASP A 203 -8.68 -5.71 -13.32
N GLU A 204 -8.57 -6.69 -12.41
CA GLU A 204 -9.38 -6.75 -11.20
C GLU A 204 -9.05 -5.60 -10.23
N VAL A 205 -7.77 -5.21 -10.13
CA VAL A 205 -7.33 -4.06 -9.34
C VAL A 205 -7.94 -2.78 -9.90
N TYR A 206 -7.83 -2.54 -11.21
CA TYR A 206 -8.42 -1.36 -11.85
C TYR A 206 -9.94 -1.30 -11.67
N ARG A 207 -10.63 -2.42 -11.88
CA ARG A 207 -12.08 -2.52 -11.68
C ARG A 207 -12.48 -2.16 -10.24
N LYS A 208 -11.78 -2.69 -9.24
CA LYS A 208 -12.09 -2.43 -7.83
C LYS A 208 -11.78 -0.99 -7.42
N LEU A 209 -10.71 -0.39 -7.97
CA LEU A 209 -10.43 1.03 -7.77
C LEU A 209 -11.53 1.92 -8.35
N ASP A 210 -12.05 1.58 -9.53
CA ASP A 210 -13.17 2.31 -10.14
C ASP A 210 -14.46 2.18 -9.32
N LEU A 211 -14.76 0.99 -8.79
CA LEU A 211 -15.88 0.79 -7.87
C LEU A 211 -15.78 1.65 -6.60
N LEU A 212 -14.57 1.73 -6.01
CA LEU A 212 -14.34 2.57 -4.83
C LEU A 212 -14.47 4.06 -5.16
N LYS A 213 -13.99 4.49 -6.33
CA LYS A 213 -14.10 5.87 -6.83
C LYS A 213 -15.55 6.28 -7.04
N ASN A 214 -16.33 5.46 -7.74
CA ASN A 214 -17.71 5.79 -8.11
C ASN A 214 -18.70 5.59 -6.95
N GLY A 215 -18.21 5.05 -5.82
CA GLY A 215 -19.02 4.58 -4.71
C GLY A 215 -19.69 3.27 -5.12
N ALA A 216 -19.44 2.21 -4.36
CA ALA A 216 -20.18 0.97 -4.51
C ALA A 216 -21.66 1.28 -4.35
N SER A 217 -22.38 1.39 -5.48
CA SER A 217 -23.83 1.31 -5.51
C SER A 217 -24.13 -0.17 -5.29
N ALA A 218 -24.13 -0.57 -4.02
CA ALA A 218 -24.74 -1.81 -3.55
C ALA A 218 -26.07 -1.45 -2.92
#